data_AF-A0A1M4PPH4-F1
#
_entry.id   AF-A0A1M4PPH4-F1
#
_cell.length_a   1.000
_cell.length_b   1.000
_cell.length_c   1.000
_cell.angle_alpha   90.00
_cell.angle_beta   90.00
_cell.angle_gamma   90.00
#
_symmetry.space_group_name_H-M   'P 1'
#
loop_
_entity.id
_entity.type
_entity.pdbx_description
1 polymer ?
#
loop_
_entity_poly.entity_id
_entity_poly.type
_entity_poly.pdbx_seq_one_letter_code
_entity_poly.pdbx_strand_id
1 'polypeptide(L)'
;MGEYVIIITTGVFTIYIENYRFLFHKKTNLGVDTMFQISNKSLLMPSDKYVMLREKYDYNSQDCKFEIMQTGNLYNVGKFIGVFAREVPNGKPHGINLRRFESIIQEVFKDCYDAFISNNLPDLHIINLKQISSAIVYWKMTSQGGRAKLKVENLLAKWSDDTVKRLMNAYEKKDMSLFRIGGVRIPTATAFMRFLFPDDFGIMDSRVVGNYTQPNGITTLSLRNDGYINDTKQNIIKYETEYIIFLRGQAASLNKLGIKFRDVNEQGKIFLTTFRSSDIEMSLF
;
A
#
# COMPACT_ATOMS: atom_id res chain seq x y z
N MET A 1 -2.39 19.23 -6.29
CA MET A 1 -1.28 19.54 -7.22
C MET A 1 0.01 18.95 -6.66
N GLY A 2 0.55 17.90 -7.28
CA GLY A 2 1.86 17.34 -6.92
C GLY A 2 2.88 17.67 -8.01
N GLU A 3 3.87 18.49 -7.69
CA GLU A 3 5.04 18.68 -8.55
C GLU A 3 6.03 17.53 -8.33
N TYR A 4 6.22 16.71 -9.36
CA TYR A 4 7.23 15.66 -9.37
C TYR A 4 8.49 16.20 -10.03
N VAL A 5 9.55 16.39 -9.24
CA VAL A 5 10.87 16.71 -9.76
C VAL A 5 11.63 15.40 -9.95
N ILE A 6 11.83 15.01 -11.21
CA ILE A 6 12.60 13.83 -11.60
C ILE A 6 14.00 14.30 -11.99
N ILE A 7 15.04 13.80 -11.33
CA ILE A 7 16.44 14.08 -11.67
C ILE A 7 17.04 12.81 -12.30
N ILE A 8 17.46 12.88 -13.56
CA ILE A 8 18.18 11.80 -14.27
C ILE A 8 19.68 12.16 -14.26
N THR A 9 20.54 11.22 -13.88
CA THR A 9 21.97 11.42 -13.62
C THR A 9 22.85 11.78 -14.83
N THR A 10 22.27 11.96 -16.02
CA THR A 10 23.00 12.37 -17.24
C THR A 10 22.51 13.68 -17.87
N GLY A 11 21.66 14.44 -17.16
CA GLY A 11 21.23 15.77 -17.58
C GLY A 11 20.05 16.29 -16.76
N VAL A 12 19.94 17.61 -16.60
CA VAL A 12 18.79 18.23 -15.94
C VAL A 12 17.61 18.23 -16.92
N PHE A 13 16.71 17.27 -16.77
CA PHE A 13 15.40 17.30 -17.41
C PHE A 13 14.37 17.76 -16.37
N THR A 14 13.66 18.85 -16.64
CA THR A 14 12.45 19.20 -15.88
C THR A 14 11.27 18.52 -16.57
N ILE A 15 10.71 17.49 -15.94
CA ILE A 15 9.47 16.86 -16.41
C ILE A 15 8.30 17.64 -15.81
N TYR A 16 7.56 18.35 -16.66
CA TYR A 16 6.28 18.93 -16.29
C TYR A 16 5.18 17.89 -16.51
N ILE A 17 4.53 17.46 -15.43
CA ILE A 17 3.28 16.70 -15.54
C ILE A 17 2.15 17.73 -15.76
N GLU A 18 2.03 18.22 -16.99
CA GLU A 18 0.82 18.92 -17.43
C GLU A 18 -0.11 17.90 -18.10
N ASN A 19 -1.34 17.80 -17.60
CA ASN A 19 -2.40 16.93 -18.14
C ASN A 19 -2.10 15.42 -18.14
N TYR A 20 -1.42 14.90 -17.11
CA TYR A 20 -1.28 13.45 -16.85
C TYR A 20 -0.68 12.63 -18.03
N ARG A 21 0.30 13.21 -18.74
CA ARG A 21 1.05 12.56 -19.82
C ARG A 21 2.50 12.31 -19.39
N PHE A 22 3.02 11.12 -19.64
CA PHE A 22 4.47 10.88 -19.65
C PHE A 22 5.00 11.32 -21.03
N LEU A 23 5.64 12.49 -21.11
CA LEU A 23 6.34 12.94 -22.31
C LEU A 23 7.85 12.86 -22.07
N PHE A 24 8.54 12.03 -22.85
CA PHE A 24 9.99 11.92 -22.85
C PHE A 24 10.55 12.75 -24.00
N HIS A 25 11.08 13.94 -23.73
CA HIS A 25 11.84 14.71 -24.71
C HIS A 25 13.33 14.41 -24.56
N LYS A 26 13.88 13.56 -25.44
CA LYS A 26 15.32 13.44 -25.60
C LYS A 26 15.78 14.48 -26.61
N LYS A 27 16.38 15.58 -26.13
CA LYS A 27 17.07 16.53 -27.01
C LYS A 27 18.34 15.85 -27.53
N THR A 28 18.31 15.29 -28.72
CA THR A 28 19.53 14.90 -29.44
C THR A 28 20.01 16.12 -30.22
N ASN A 29 21.34 16.27 -30.35
CA ASN A 29 21.97 17.36 -31.12
C ASN A 29 21.73 17.25 -32.64
N LEU A 30 20.72 16.48 -33.09
CA LEU A 30 20.53 16.13 -34.51
C LEU A 30 19.08 16.27 -35.01
N GLY A 31 18.16 16.88 -34.26
CA GLY A 31 16.91 17.39 -34.84
C GLY A 31 15.98 16.36 -35.51
N VAL A 32 15.94 15.12 -35.03
CA VAL A 32 14.97 14.11 -35.50
C VAL A 32 14.10 13.63 -34.33
N ASP A 33 12.87 14.12 -34.29
CA ASP A 33 11.82 13.66 -33.37
C ASP A 33 11.26 12.33 -33.87
N THR A 34 11.59 11.22 -33.21
CA THR A 34 10.90 9.94 -33.42
C THR A 34 9.83 9.78 -32.34
N MET A 35 8.58 10.00 -32.72
CA MET A 35 7.43 9.95 -31.83
C MET A 35 6.93 8.49 -31.71
N PHE A 36 7.17 7.83 -30.57
CA PHE A 36 6.46 6.58 -30.25
C PHE A 36 5.09 6.94 -29.65
N GLN A 37 4.04 6.95 -30.48
CA GLN A 37 2.66 7.09 -30.00
C GLN A 37 2.15 5.74 -29.47
N ILE A 38 2.23 5.55 -28.16
CA ILE A 38 1.34 4.63 -27.44
C ILE A 38 0.05 5.41 -27.20
N SER A 39 -1.10 4.87 -27.62
CA SER A 39 -2.42 5.51 -27.52
C SER A 39 -2.87 5.65 -26.05
N ASN A 40 -2.33 6.65 -25.36
CA ASN A 40 -2.57 6.91 -23.94
C ASN A 40 -3.81 7.79 -23.72
N LYS A 41 -5.00 7.19 -23.69
CA LYS A 41 -6.13 7.80 -22.96
C LYS A 41 -5.71 7.88 -21.50
N SER A 42 -5.65 9.10 -20.93
CA SER A 42 -5.32 9.44 -19.54
C SER A 42 -5.43 8.25 -18.57
N LEU A 43 -4.29 7.59 -18.33
CA LEU A 43 -4.17 6.31 -17.62
C LEU A 43 -4.26 6.44 -16.09
N LEU A 44 -4.45 7.65 -15.57
CA LEU A 44 -4.42 7.95 -14.14
C LEU A 44 -5.75 8.55 -13.68
N MET A 45 -6.20 8.15 -12.49
CA MET A 45 -7.25 8.87 -11.79
C MET A 45 -6.77 10.29 -11.48
N PRO A 46 -7.62 11.32 -11.52
CA PRO A 46 -7.24 12.62 -10.98
C PRO A 46 -6.86 12.41 -9.51
N SER A 47 -5.60 12.73 -9.16
CA SER A 47 -4.98 12.45 -7.84
C SER A 47 -5.81 12.94 -6.65
N ASP A 48 -6.71 13.88 -6.93
CA ASP A 48 -7.49 14.59 -5.93
C ASP A 48 -8.56 13.68 -5.31
N LYS A 49 -9.16 12.71 -6.02
CA LYS A 49 -10.31 11.98 -5.43
C LYS A 49 -9.91 10.98 -4.35
N TYR A 50 -8.83 10.20 -4.54
CA TYR A 50 -8.37 9.26 -3.50
C TYR A 50 -7.72 9.97 -2.32
N VAL A 51 -6.84 10.95 -2.59
CA VAL A 51 -6.20 11.76 -1.55
C VAL A 51 -7.25 12.55 -0.78
N MET A 52 -8.22 13.21 -1.43
CA MET A 52 -9.32 13.88 -0.72
C MET A 52 -10.19 12.90 0.07
N LEU A 53 -10.45 11.69 -0.45
CA LEU A 53 -11.17 10.69 0.34
C LEU A 53 -10.37 10.32 1.58
N ARG A 54 -9.04 10.21 1.48
CA ARG A 54 -8.14 9.95 2.61
C ARG A 54 -8.09 11.11 3.60
N GLU A 55 -7.98 12.34 3.12
CA GLU A 55 -7.89 13.55 3.94
C GLU A 55 -9.21 13.95 4.61
N LYS A 56 -10.36 13.55 4.04
CA LYS A 56 -11.70 13.76 4.63
C LYS A 56 -12.01 12.84 5.81
N TYR A 57 -11.06 12.02 6.27
CA TYR A 57 -11.31 11.14 7.40
C TYR A 57 -11.25 11.83 8.75
N ASP A 58 -12.09 11.35 9.67
CA ASP A 58 -11.95 11.64 11.08
C ASP A 58 -10.78 10.83 11.67
N TYR A 59 -9.60 11.42 11.60
CA TYR A 59 -8.37 10.89 12.21
C TYR A 59 -8.41 10.87 13.75
N ASN A 60 -9.46 11.40 14.38
CA ASN A 60 -9.61 11.39 15.84
C ASN A 60 -10.52 10.28 16.37
N SER A 61 -11.19 9.52 15.49
CA SER A 61 -11.99 8.37 15.90
C SER A 61 -11.18 7.43 16.79
N GLN A 62 -11.82 6.86 17.82
CA GLN A 62 -11.16 5.90 18.73
C GLN A 62 -10.57 4.72 17.94
N ASP A 63 -11.21 4.34 16.84
CA ASP A 63 -10.79 3.24 15.98
C ASP A 63 -9.59 3.61 15.06
N CYS A 64 -9.18 4.88 15.04
CA CYS A 64 -7.93 5.34 14.42
C CYS A 64 -6.71 5.20 15.36
N LYS A 65 -6.93 4.71 16.59
CA LYS A 65 -5.89 4.62 17.62
C LYS A 65 -5.41 3.20 17.75
N PHE A 66 -4.10 3.03 17.85
CA PHE A 66 -3.48 1.76 18.20
C PHE A 66 -2.27 2.01 19.09
N GLU A 67 -1.97 1.03 19.92
CA GLU A 67 -0.85 1.07 20.86
C GLU A 67 0.05 -0.13 20.61
N ILE A 68 1.33 0.15 20.38
CA ILE A 68 2.37 -0.87 20.30
C ILE A 68 3.11 -0.85 21.62
N MET A 69 3.12 -1.99 22.30
CA MET A 69 3.80 -2.18 23.57
C MET A 69 5.20 -2.75 23.34
N GLN A 70 6.11 -2.51 24.29
CA GLN A 70 7.48 -2.96 24.16
C GLN A 70 7.56 -4.50 24.18
N THR A 71 8.00 -5.08 23.07
CA THR A 71 8.48 -6.47 22.97
C THR A 71 9.83 -6.46 22.26
N GLY A 72 10.69 -7.42 22.59
CA GLY A 72 12.01 -7.55 21.98
C GLY A 72 12.75 -6.21 21.86
N ASN A 73 13.20 -5.91 20.63
CA ASN A 73 13.89 -4.67 20.27
C ASN A 73 13.04 -3.76 19.38
N LEU A 74 11.71 -3.76 19.54
CA LEU A 74 10.84 -2.85 18.79
C LEU A 74 11.29 -1.39 19.02
N TYR A 75 11.49 -0.65 17.93
CA TYR A 75 11.88 0.76 17.98
C TYR A 75 10.64 1.66 17.96
N ASN A 76 9.61 1.27 17.22
CA ASN A 76 8.39 2.06 17.10
C ASN A 76 7.30 1.65 18.12
N VAL A 77 7.59 1.90 19.40
CA VAL A 77 6.67 1.66 20.53
C VAL A 77 5.90 2.93 20.89
N GLY A 78 4.65 2.79 21.32
CA GLY A 78 3.83 3.89 21.84
C GLY A 78 2.41 3.94 21.29
N LYS A 79 1.74 5.05 21.57
CA LYS A 79 0.36 5.33 21.14
C LYS A 79 0.35 6.15 19.87
N PHE A 80 -0.36 5.66 18.87
CA PHE A 80 -0.49 6.28 17.56
C PHE A 80 -1.96 6.63 17.29
N ILE A 81 -2.19 7.77 16.65
CA ILE A 81 -3.53 8.31 16.35
C ILE A 81 -3.57 8.75 14.89
N GLY A 82 -4.16 7.91 14.05
CA GLY A 82 -4.34 8.18 12.63
C GLY A 82 -3.10 7.89 11.77
N VAL A 83 -3.35 7.35 10.58
CA VAL A 83 -2.33 7.07 9.56
C VAL A 83 -2.59 7.95 8.34
N PHE A 84 -1.72 8.93 8.14
CA PHE A 84 -1.80 9.93 7.08
C PHE A 84 -1.10 9.45 5.81
N ALA A 85 -1.64 9.80 4.64
CA ALA A 85 -1.10 9.31 3.37
C ALA A 85 0.30 9.87 3.03
N ARG A 86 0.62 11.08 3.49
CA ARG A 86 1.88 11.78 3.17
C ARG A 86 2.50 12.43 4.41
N GLU A 87 1.97 13.57 4.81
CA GLU A 87 2.48 14.35 5.94
C GLU A 87 1.49 14.33 7.10
N VAL A 88 2.03 14.42 8.31
CA VAL A 88 1.23 14.52 9.53
C VAL A 88 0.94 16.00 9.77
N PRO A 89 -0.34 16.45 9.82
CA PRO A 89 -0.66 17.84 10.05
C PRO A 89 -0.12 18.37 11.37
N ASN A 90 0.30 19.65 11.37
CA ASN A 90 0.66 20.37 12.59
C ASN A 90 -0.51 20.31 13.59
N GLY A 91 -0.24 19.88 14.83
CA GLY A 91 -1.26 19.65 15.86
C GLY A 91 -1.75 18.20 16.00
N LYS A 92 -1.15 17.25 15.28
CA LYS A 92 -1.38 15.80 15.46
C LYS A 92 -0.12 15.10 16.01
N PRO A 93 0.26 15.30 17.29
CA PRO A 93 1.55 14.83 17.84
C PRO A 93 1.71 13.30 17.85
N HIS A 94 0.61 12.56 17.81
CA HIS A 94 0.61 11.09 17.75
C HIS A 94 0.27 10.54 16.35
N GLY A 95 0.12 11.41 15.35
CA GLY A 95 -0.11 11.00 13.97
C GLY A 95 1.15 10.41 13.36
N ILE A 96 0.96 9.46 12.44
CA ILE A 96 2.05 8.87 11.67
C ILE A 96 1.74 8.90 10.18
N ASN A 97 2.77 8.98 9.35
CA ASN A 97 2.59 8.83 7.91
C ASN A 97 2.60 7.35 7.50
N LEU A 98 2.25 7.11 6.23
CA LEU A 98 2.12 5.77 5.67
C LEU A 98 3.43 4.97 5.73
N ARG A 99 4.60 5.63 5.62
CA ARG A 99 5.91 4.96 5.71
C ARG A 99 6.25 4.55 7.12
N ARG A 100 5.99 5.41 8.11
CA ARG A 100 6.15 5.03 9.51
C ARG A 100 5.18 3.91 9.89
N PHE A 101 3.96 3.92 9.36
CA PHE A 101 3.03 2.82 9.56
C PHE A 101 3.54 1.51 8.97
N GLU A 102 4.05 1.54 7.74
CA GLU A 102 4.71 0.39 7.09
C GLU A 102 5.87 -0.15 7.94
N SER A 103 6.74 0.72 8.44
CA SER A 103 7.86 0.37 9.32
C SER A 103 7.40 -0.32 10.62
N ILE A 104 6.41 0.24 11.31
CA ILE A 104 5.82 -0.38 12.52
C ILE A 104 5.28 -1.77 12.21
N ILE A 105 4.56 -1.92 11.09
CA ILE A 105 3.97 -3.21 10.70
C ILE A 105 5.05 -4.26 10.49
N GLN A 106 6.11 -3.90 9.75
CA GLN A 106 7.22 -4.79 9.47
C GLN A 106 7.97 -5.19 10.75
N GLU A 107 8.23 -4.23 11.65
CA GLU A 107 8.84 -4.50 12.95
C GLU A 107 7.99 -5.47 13.79
N VAL A 108 6.69 -5.19 13.96
CA VAL A 108 5.79 -6.01 14.78
C VAL A 108 5.64 -7.43 14.23
N PHE A 109 5.49 -7.58 12.91
CA PHE A 109 5.40 -8.91 12.30
C PHE A 109 6.71 -9.67 12.40
N LYS A 110 7.86 -9.02 12.19
CA LYS A 110 9.15 -9.65 12.35
C LYS A 110 9.40 -10.11 13.79
N ASP A 111 9.17 -9.23 14.76
CA ASP A 111 9.35 -9.52 16.19
C ASP A 111 8.43 -10.67 16.64
N CYS A 112 7.16 -10.65 16.23
CA CYS A 112 6.22 -11.73 16.49
C CYS A 112 6.62 -13.04 15.80
N TYR A 113 7.17 -12.97 14.57
CA TYR A 113 7.61 -14.15 13.83
C TYR A 113 8.83 -14.80 14.47
N ASP A 114 9.83 -14.00 14.86
CA ASP A 114 11.03 -14.49 15.54
C ASP A 114 10.65 -15.19 16.87
N ALA A 115 9.72 -14.62 17.63
CA ALA A 115 9.15 -15.22 18.83
C ALA A 115 8.38 -16.53 18.55
N PHE A 116 7.58 -16.54 17.48
CA PHE A 116 6.77 -17.69 17.05
C PHE A 116 7.64 -18.90 16.66
N ILE A 117 8.67 -18.71 15.83
CA ILE A 117 9.56 -19.81 15.42
C ILE A 117 10.45 -20.31 16.57
N SER A 118 10.70 -19.46 17.58
CA SER A 118 11.43 -19.84 18.79
C SER A 118 10.56 -20.58 19.81
N ASN A 119 9.28 -20.83 19.49
CA ASN A 119 8.28 -21.39 20.41
C ASN A 119 8.20 -20.64 21.76
N ASN A 120 8.45 -19.32 21.71
CA ASN A 120 8.42 -18.43 22.86
C ASN A 120 7.64 -17.19 22.46
N LEU A 121 6.31 -17.33 22.40
CA LEU A 121 5.41 -16.28 21.96
C LEU A 121 4.59 -15.73 23.15
N PRO A 122 5.12 -14.75 23.91
CA PRO A 122 4.38 -14.06 24.94
C PRO A 122 3.11 -13.39 24.43
N ASP A 123 2.11 -13.25 25.31
CA ASP A 123 0.83 -12.57 25.04
C ASP A 123 1.02 -11.18 24.44
N LEU A 124 2.10 -10.48 24.82
CA LEU A 124 2.37 -9.13 24.36
C LEU A 124 2.63 -9.05 22.84
N HIS A 125 3.29 -10.05 22.25
CA HIS A 125 3.45 -10.14 20.80
C HIS A 125 2.11 -10.33 20.10
N ILE A 126 1.24 -11.17 20.68
CA ILE A 126 -0.11 -11.42 20.16
C ILE A 126 -0.95 -10.13 20.21
N ILE A 127 -0.85 -9.37 21.30
CA ILE A 127 -1.53 -8.08 21.44
C ILE A 127 -1.04 -7.10 20.38
N ASN A 128 0.28 -6.93 20.21
CA ASN A 128 0.85 -6.06 19.18
C ASN A 128 0.40 -6.47 17.76
N LEU A 129 0.42 -7.77 17.46
CA LEU A 129 -0.04 -8.30 16.17
C LEU A 129 -1.53 -8.02 15.93
N LYS A 130 -2.36 -8.15 16.96
CA LYS A 130 -3.80 -7.85 16.92
C LYS A 130 -4.07 -6.36 16.70
N GLN A 131 -3.32 -5.49 17.37
CA GLN A 131 -3.38 -4.03 17.20
C GLN A 131 -3.04 -3.64 15.76
N ILE A 132 -1.93 -4.13 15.23
CA ILE A 132 -1.50 -3.80 13.87
C ILE A 132 -2.45 -4.37 12.82
N SER A 133 -2.89 -5.62 12.98
CA SER A 133 -3.86 -6.23 12.06
C SER A 133 -5.15 -5.40 12.01
N SER A 134 -5.63 -4.94 13.16
CA SER A 134 -6.80 -4.06 13.25
C SER A 134 -6.56 -2.70 12.58
N ALA A 135 -5.39 -2.10 12.79
CA ALA A 135 -5.02 -0.83 12.15
C ALA A 135 -4.96 -0.94 10.61
N ILE A 136 -4.42 -2.04 10.07
CA ILE A 136 -4.39 -2.30 8.62
C ILE A 136 -5.82 -2.41 8.06
N VAL A 137 -6.68 -3.21 8.72
CA VAL A 137 -8.08 -3.37 8.32
C VAL A 137 -8.80 -2.04 8.38
N TYR A 138 -8.65 -1.30 9.48
CA TYR A 138 -9.27 0.00 9.66
C TYR A 138 -8.85 0.92 8.51
N TRP A 139 -7.53 1.14 8.35
CA TRP A 139 -6.99 1.99 7.31
C TRP A 139 -7.52 1.62 5.92
N LYS A 140 -7.52 0.34 5.55
CA LYS A 140 -8.04 -0.08 4.24
C LYS A 140 -9.52 0.29 4.07
N MET A 141 -10.33 0.05 5.10
CA MET A 141 -11.78 0.17 5.06
C MET A 141 -12.29 1.60 5.27
N THR A 142 -11.50 2.50 5.88
CA THR A 142 -11.89 3.91 6.04
C THR A 142 -12.16 4.55 4.68
N SER A 143 -11.39 4.13 3.66
CA SER A 143 -11.57 4.57 2.29
C SER A 143 -12.81 4.10 1.55
N GLN A 144 -13.65 3.33 2.23
CA GLN A 144 -14.93 2.83 1.71
C GLN A 144 -16.15 3.37 2.47
N GLY A 145 -16.01 4.52 3.16
CA GLY A 145 -17.16 5.28 3.68
C GLY A 145 -17.80 4.69 4.94
N GLY A 146 -17.03 4.62 6.05
CA GLY A 146 -17.59 4.36 7.39
C GLY A 146 -17.72 2.88 7.80
N ARG A 147 -17.35 1.93 6.94
CA ARG A 147 -17.37 0.48 7.28
C ARG A 147 -16.21 0.02 8.16
N ALA A 148 -15.26 0.90 8.46
CA ALA A 148 -14.00 0.53 9.11
C ALA A 148 -14.22 -0.06 10.50
N LYS A 149 -15.01 0.60 11.36
CA LYS A 149 -15.35 0.11 12.70
C LYS A 149 -15.97 -1.27 12.68
N LEU A 150 -17.05 -1.45 11.91
CA LEU A 150 -17.73 -2.74 11.75
C LEU A 150 -16.77 -3.85 11.30
N LYS A 151 -15.79 -3.53 10.45
CA LYS A 151 -14.82 -4.53 9.95
C LYS A 151 -13.75 -4.87 10.96
N VAL A 152 -13.30 -3.90 11.76
CA VAL A 152 -12.43 -4.16 12.90
C VAL A 152 -13.16 -5.01 13.94
N GLU A 153 -14.39 -4.66 14.32
CA GLU A 153 -15.21 -5.44 15.27
C GLU A 153 -15.39 -6.90 14.78
N ASN A 154 -15.68 -7.08 13.49
CA ASN A 154 -15.79 -8.42 12.90
C ASN A 154 -14.46 -9.20 12.92
N LEU A 155 -13.33 -8.54 12.71
CA LEU A 155 -12.00 -9.15 12.83
C LEU A 155 -11.77 -9.60 14.28
N LEU A 156 -12.01 -8.71 15.24
CA LEU A 156 -11.79 -8.95 16.66
C LEU A 156 -12.67 -10.06 17.20
N ALA A 157 -13.96 -10.09 16.82
CA ALA A 157 -14.91 -11.13 17.21
C ALA A 157 -14.56 -12.51 16.65
N LYS A 158 -13.77 -12.57 15.58
CA LYS A 158 -13.32 -13.82 14.93
C LYS A 158 -11.86 -14.14 15.22
N TRP A 159 -11.20 -13.34 16.04
CA TRP A 159 -9.82 -13.58 16.44
C TRP A 159 -9.77 -14.81 17.34
N SER A 160 -8.89 -15.74 17.01
CA SER A 160 -8.66 -17.00 17.73
C SER A 160 -7.18 -17.31 17.83
N ASP A 161 -6.79 -18.29 18.64
CA ASP A 161 -5.38 -18.68 18.81
C ASP A 161 -4.73 -19.10 17.48
N ASP A 162 -5.50 -19.77 16.62
CA ASP A 162 -5.11 -20.14 15.25
C ASP A 162 -4.80 -18.94 14.35
N THR A 163 -5.34 -17.76 14.67
CA THR A 163 -5.14 -16.55 13.87
C THR A 163 -3.67 -16.17 13.79
N VAL A 164 -2.95 -16.27 14.91
CA VAL A 164 -1.52 -15.93 14.96
C VAL A 164 -0.72 -16.86 14.06
N LYS A 165 -0.93 -18.18 14.18
CA LYS A 165 -0.29 -19.18 13.33
C LYS A 165 -0.54 -18.93 11.84
N ARG A 166 -1.77 -18.55 11.46
CA ARG A 166 -2.10 -18.22 10.06
C ARG A 166 -1.35 -16.98 9.57
N LEU A 167 -1.31 -15.92 10.38
CA LEU A 167 -0.59 -14.69 10.05
C LEU A 167 0.92 -14.91 9.92
N MET A 168 1.52 -15.70 10.82
CA MET A 168 2.94 -16.03 10.76
C MET A 168 3.28 -16.90 9.54
N ASN A 169 2.44 -17.89 9.23
CA ASN A 169 2.59 -18.69 8.00
C ASN A 169 2.45 -17.84 6.73
N ALA A 170 1.50 -16.89 6.72
CA ALA A 170 1.28 -16.00 5.59
C ALA A 170 2.45 -15.02 5.40
N TYR A 171 3.01 -14.52 6.50
CA TYR A 171 4.21 -13.69 6.51
C TYR A 171 5.43 -14.46 6.00
N GLU A 172 5.72 -15.65 6.55
CA GLU A 172 6.84 -16.50 6.12
C GLU A 172 6.79 -16.81 4.62
N LYS A 173 5.62 -17.26 4.14
CA LYS A 173 5.45 -17.71 2.76
C LYS A 173 5.22 -16.57 1.77
N LYS A 174 5.03 -15.34 2.25
CA LYS A 174 4.58 -14.18 1.46
C LYS A 174 3.37 -14.52 0.57
N ASP A 175 2.39 -15.23 1.12
CA ASP A 175 1.24 -15.75 0.38
C ASP A 175 -0.06 -15.11 0.88
N MET A 176 -0.72 -14.36 -0.02
CA MET A 176 -1.94 -13.64 0.33
C MET A 176 -3.09 -14.57 0.72
N SER A 177 -3.12 -15.79 0.17
CA SER A 177 -4.19 -16.77 0.36
C SER A 177 -4.22 -17.35 1.77
N LEU A 178 -3.13 -17.17 2.51
CA LEU A 178 -2.96 -17.59 3.90
C LEU A 178 -3.39 -16.52 4.92
N PHE A 179 -3.63 -15.27 4.50
CA PHE A 179 -4.27 -14.23 5.31
C PHE A 179 -5.79 -14.50 5.50
N ARG A 180 -6.14 -15.72 5.93
CA ARG A 180 -7.50 -16.15 6.27
C ARG A 180 -7.83 -15.77 7.71
N ILE A 181 -7.84 -14.47 7.95
CA ILE A 181 -8.38 -13.86 9.17
C ILE A 181 -9.86 -13.60 8.96
N GLY A 182 -10.70 -14.00 9.91
CA GLY A 182 -12.16 -13.92 9.77
C GLY A 182 -12.62 -12.52 9.36
N GLY A 183 -13.34 -12.41 8.23
CA GLY A 183 -13.85 -11.13 7.73
C GLY A 183 -12.89 -10.36 6.80
N VAL A 184 -11.66 -10.84 6.60
CA VAL A 184 -10.72 -10.33 5.60
C VAL A 184 -11.00 -10.97 4.25
N ARG A 185 -11.17 -10.11 3.25
CA ARG A 185 -11.38 -10.48 1.85
C ARG A 185 -10.17 -10.03 1.03
N ILE A 186 -10.07 -10.45 -0.23
CA ILE A 186 -8.96 -10.11 -1.15
C ILE A 186 -8.43 -8.66 -1.02
N PRO A 187 -9.24 -7.59 -1.07
CA PRO A 187 -8.72 -6.22 -0.96
C PRO A 187 -8.05 -5.89 0.38
N THR A 188 -8.46 -6.58 1.45
CA THR A 188 -7.87 -6.43 2.78
C THR A 188 -6.63 -7.32 2.91
N ALA A 189 -6.67 -8.56 2.40
CA ALA A 189 -5.49 -9.45 2.38
C ALA A 189 -4.32 -8.84 1.57
N THR A 190 -4.62 -8.23 0.43
CA THR A 190 -3.60 -7.50 -0.36
C THR A 190 -3.08 -6.24 0.34
N ALA A 191 -3.84 -5.65 1.27
CA ALA A 191 -3.33 -4.58 2.13
C ALA A 191 -2.27 -5.10 3.11
N PHE A 192 -2.46 -6.29 3.70
CA PHE A 192 -1.40 -6.94 4.49
C PHE A 192 -0.14 -7.17 3.66
N MET A 193 -0.29 -7.73 2.45
CA MET A 193 0.84 -7.94 1.53
C MET A 193 1.59 -6.63 1.24
N ARG A 194 0.86 -5.56 0.93
CA ARG A 194 1.45 -4.24 0.62
C ARG A 194 2.23 -3.67 1.80
N PHE A 195 1.74 -3.79 3.03
CA PHE A 195 2.43 -3.22 4.19
C PHE A 195 3.59 -4.07 4.69
N LEU A 196 3.50 -5.40 4.57
CA LEU A 196 4.58 -6.30 4.99
C LEU A 196 5.72 -6.33 3.98
N PHE A 197 5.39 -6.24 2.69
CA PHE A 197 6.31 -6.46 1.59
C PHE A 197 6.12 -5.36 0.51
N PRO A 198 6.38 -4.09 0.85
CA PRO A 198 6.08 -2.93 0.00
C PRO A 198 6.87 -2.90 -1.30
N ASP A 199 8.06 -3.52 -1.33
CA ASP A 199 8.88 -3.67 -2.53
C ASP A 199 8.23 -4.58 -3.56
N ASP A 200 7.56 -5.62 -3.06
CA ASP A 200 7.13 -6.77 -3.84
C ASP A 200 5.63 -6.73 -4.20
N PHE A 201 4.81 -6.03 -3.43
CA PHE A 201 3.35 -6.11 -3.52
C PHE A 201 2.64 -4.75 -3.42
N GLY A 202 1.38 -4.71 -3.88
CA GLY A 202 0.48 -3.57 -3.81
C GLY A 202 -0.96 -4.01 -3.50
N ILE A 203 -1.85 -3.06 -3.22
CA ILE A 203 -3.24 -3.35 -2.87
C ILE A 203 -4.10 -3.52 -4.12
N MET A 204 -4.79 -4.66 -4.23
CA MET A 204 -5.78 -4.86 -5.28
C MET A 204 -7.14 -4.30 -4.86
N ASP A 205 -7.37 -3.01 -5.17
CA ASP A 205 -8.58 -2.28 -4.83
C ASP A 205 -9.56 -2.18 -6.01
N SER A 206 -10.84 -2.40 -5.74
CA SER A 206 -11.89 -2.36 -6.77
C SER A 206 -11.98 -1.03 -7.52
N ARG A 207 -11.63 0.08 -6.87
CA ARG A 207 -11.63 1.42 -7.50
C ARG A 207 -10.53 1.58 -8.52
N VAL A 208 -9.42 0.87 -8.35
CA VAL A 208 -8.33 0.84 -9.33
C VAL A 208 -8.64 -0.20 -10.39
N VAL A 209 -9.10 -1.39 -9.98
CA VAL A 209 -9.34 -2.49 -10.91
C VAL A 209 -10.41 -2.16 -11.93
N GLY A 210 -11.61 -1.79 -11.48
CA GLY A 210 -12.76 -1.59 -12.35
C GLY A 210 -12.60 -0.38 -13.28
N ASN A 211 -11.82 0.62 -12.86
CA ASN A 211 -11.69 1.88 -13.60
C ASN A 211 -10.40 1.98 -14.43
N TYR A 212 -9.34 1.25 -14.06
CA TYR A 212 -8.02 1.39 -14.69
C TYR A 212 -7.47 0.06 -15.18
N THR A 213 -7.20 -0.90 -14.31
CA THR A 213 -6.41 -2.07 -14.75
C THR A 213 -7.21 -2.99 -15.67
N GLN A 214 -8.50 -3.20 -15.43
CA GLN A 214 -9.32 -4.06 -16.26
C GLN A 214 -9.69 -3.43 -17.62
N PRO A 215 -10.11 -2.15 -17.70
CA PRO A 215 -10.31 -1.48 -18.99
C PRO A 215 -9.06 -1.41 -19.88
N ASN A 216 -7.87 -1.39 -19.28
CA ASN A 216 -6.59 -1.36 -20.02
C ASN A 216 -5.99 -2.75 -20.25
N GLY A 217 -6.75 -3.83 -20.01
CA GLY A 217 -6.29 -5.20 -20.28
C GLY A 217 -5.14 -5.69 -19.39
N ILE A 218 -4.84 -4.99 -18.29
CA ILE A 218 -3.80 -5.37 -17.33
C ILE A 218 -4.27 -6.53 -16.45
N THR A 219 -5.55 -6.52 -16.06
CA THR A 219 -6.15 -7.57 -15.22
C THR A 219 -7.45 -8.08 -15.81
N THR A 220 -7.77 -9.35 -15.58
CA THR A 220 -8.98 -10.01 -16.05
C THR A 220 -9.83 -10.56 -14.89
N LEU A 221 -10.01 -9.77 -13.83
CA LEU A 221 -10.68 -10.23 -12.61
C LEU A 221 -12.19 -10.44 -12.81
N SER A 222 -12.74 -11.39 -12.05
CA SER A 222 -14.19 -11.50 -11.85
C SER A 222 -14.65 -10.41 -10.89
N LEU A 223 -15.44 -9.46 -11.40
CA LEU A 223 -16.06 -8.40 -10.63
C LEU A 223 -17.57 -8.63 -10.52
N ARG A 224 -18.19 -8.15 -9.43
CA ARG A 224 -19.64 -8.01 -9.32
C ARG A 224 -20.10 -6.78 -10.10
N ASN A 225 -21.41 -6.67 -10.31
CA ASN A 225 -22.03 -5.54 -11.00
C ASN A 225 -21.75 -4.18 -10.32
N ASP A 226 -21.49 -4.17 -9.02
CA ASP A 226 -21.11 -2.97 -8.25
C ASP A 226 -19.59 -2.69 -8.26
N GLY A 227 -18.83 -3.40 -9.10
CA GLY A 227 -17.37 -3.28 -9.22
C GLY A 227 -16.60 -4.02 -8.12
N TYR A 228 -17.27 -4.69 -7.18
CA TYR A 228 -16.61 -5.43 -6.11
C TYR A 228 -15.81 -6.64 -6.65
N ILE A 229 -14.56 -6.79 -6.20
CA ILE A 229 -13.69 -7.92 -6.58
C ILE A 229 -14.15 -9.19 -5.87
N ASN A 230 -14.64 -10.18 -6.62
CA ASN A 230 -15.12 -11.44 -6.05
C ASN A 230 -14.00 -12.19 -5.31
N ASP A 231 -14.34 -12.77 -4.16
CA ASP A 231 -13.40 -13.55 -3.35
C ASP A 231 -13.31 -14.98 -3.87
N THR A 232 -12.61 -15.17 -4.99
CA THR A 232 -12.49 -16.47 -5.67
C THR A 232 -11.03 -16.90 -5.75
N LYS A 233 -10.80 -18.22 -5.78
CA LYS A 233 -9.46 -18.79 -6.02
C LYS A 233 -8.82 -18.24 -7.29
N GLN A 234 -9.61 -18.02 -8.35
CA GLN A 234 -9.10 -17.47 -9.60
C GLN A 234 -8.61 -16.02 -9.44
N ASN A 235 -9.34 -15.17 -8.71
CA ASN A 235 -8.91 -13.80 -8.47
C ASN A 235 -7.67 -13.72 -7.57
N ILE A 236 -7.51 -14.67 -6.64
CA ILE A 236 -6.27 -14.80 -5.86
C ILE A 236 -5.08 -15.12 -6.79
N ILE A 237 -5.23 -16.09 -7.70
CA ILE A 237 -4.19 -16.41 -8.68
C ILE A 237 -3.85 -15.18 -9.55
N LYS A 238 -4.88 -14.49 -10.06
CA LYS A 238 -4.70 -13.31 -10.93
C LYS A 238 -4.07 -12.11 -10.23
N TYR A 239 -4.22 -11.99 -8.91
CA TYR A 239 -3.45 -11.01 -8.15
C TYR A 239 -1.95 -11.23 -8.35
N GLU A 240 -1.47 -12.46 -8.20
CA GLU A 240 -0.05 -12.79 -8.30
C GLU A 240 0.43 -12.81 -9.76
N THR A 241 -0.37 -13.36 -10.68
CA THR A 241 0.04 -13.60 -12.07
C THR A 241 -0.22 -12.44 -13.03
N GLU A 242 -1.07 -11.48 -12.67
CA GLU A 242 -1.40 -10.34 -13.54
C GLU A 242 -1.05 -9.02 -12.83
N TYR A 243 -1.72 -8.74 -11.72
CA TYR A 243 -1.63 -7.44 -11.05
C TYR A 243 -0.22 -7.17 -10.48
N ILE A 244 0.34 -8.12 -9.74
CA ILE A 244 1.67 -7.98 -9.15
C ILE A 244 2.79 -8.01 -10.20
N ILE A 245 2.66 -8.83 -11.26
CA ILE A 245 3.60 -8.82 -12.39
C ILE A 245 3.64 -7.43 -13.02
N PHE A 246 2.48 -6.81 -13.24
CA PHE A 246 2.40 -5.46 -13.77
C PHE A 246 3.11 -4.45 -12.86
N LEU A 247 2.79 -4.41 -11.56
CA LEU A 247 3.40 -3.44 -10.63
C LEU A 247 4.93 -3.56 -10.58
N ARG A 248 5.44 -4.80 -10.46
CA ARG A 248 6.89 -5.08 -10.46
C ARG A 248 7.55 -4.67 -11.77
N GLY A 249 6.91 -4.98 -12.90
CA GLY A 249 7.40 -4.63 -14.23
C GLY A 249 7.50 -3.11 -14.43
N GLN A 250 6.50 -2.35 -13.98
CA GLN A 250 6.53 -0.88 -14.05
C GLN A 250 7.63 -0.30 -13.16
N ALA A 251 7.72 -0.75 -11.90
CA ALA A 251 8.77 -0.30 -10.98
C ALA A 251 10.18 -0.58 -11.55
N ALA A 252 10.41 -1.80 -12.03
CA ALA A 252 11.69 -2.20 -12.63
C ALA A 252 12.03 -1.36 -13.87
N SER A 253 11.06 -1.09 -14.74
CA SER A 253 11.23 -0.27 -15.93
C SER A 253 11.67 1.17 -15.57
N LEU A 254 10.96 1.82 -14.64
CA LEU A 254 11.30 3.17 -14.19
C LEU A 254 12.67 3.23 -13.52
N ASN A 255 12.99 2.24 -12.68
CA ASN A 255 14.29 2.14 -12.03
C ASN A 255 15.43 1.95 -13.04
N LYS A 256 15.22 1.12 -14.08
CA LYS A 256 16.19 0.91 -15.16
C LYS A 256 16.45 2.18 -15.97
N LEU A 257 15.44 3.04 -16.12
CA LEU A 257 15.55 4.35 -16.75
C LEU A 257 16.23 5.40 -15.86
N GLY A 258 16.61 5.05 -14.63
CA GLY A 258 17.24 5.96 -13.68
C GLY A 258 16.27 6.98 -13.07
N ILE A 259 14.96 6.81 -13.26
CA ILE A 259 13.93 7.69 -12.73
C ILE A 259 13.83 7.47 -11.23
N LYS A 260 13.84 8.57 -10.47
CA LYS A 260 13.71 8.53 -9.01
C LYS A 260 12.29 8.88 -8.57
N PHE A 261 11.80 8.13 -7.59
CA PHE A 261 10.55 8.40 -6.90
C PHE A 261 10.80 9.40 -5.77
N ARG A 262 10.05 10.51 -5.76
CA ARG A 262 10.06 11.49 -4.66
C ARG A 262 9.03 11.05 -3.63
N ASP A 263 9.52 10.73 -2.44
CA ASP A 263 8.71 10.20 -1.35
C ASP A 263 9.01 10.93 -0.03
N VAL A 264 8.23 10.62 1.00
CA VAL A 264 8.38 11.10 2.36
C VAL A 264 8.77 9.92 3.25
N ASN A 265 9.88 10.02 3.99
CA ASN A 265 10.34 8.95 4.85
C ASN A 265 9.52 8.88 6.16
N GLU A 266 9.83 7.93 7.04
CA GLU A 266 9.12 7.71 8.30
C GLU A 266 9.10 8.94 9.23
N GLN A 267 10.09 9.83 9.11
CA GLN A 267 10.20 11.08 9.88
C GLN A 267 9.54 12.28 9.19
N GLY A 268 8.88 12.08 8.04
CA GLY A 268 8.25 13.18 7.30
C GLY A 268 9.21 13.94 6.38
N LYS A 269 10.46 13.47 6.20
CA LYS A 269 11.45 14.14 5.34
C LYS A 269 11.36 13.64 3.91
N ILE A 270 11.40 14.57 2.97
CA ILE A 270 11.40 14.27 1.54
C ILE A 270 12.73 13.62 1.15
N PHE A 271 12.67 12.55 0.37
CA PHE A 271 13.85 11.88 -0.18
C PHE A 271 13.56 11.34 -1.60
N LEU A 272 14.62 11.01 -2.32
CA LEU A 272 14.56 10.38 -3.63
C LEU A 272 14.97 8.90 -3.50
N THR A 273 14.14 8.00 -4.02
CA THR A 273 14.36 6.56 -3.95
C THR A 273 14.03 5.86 -5.27
N THR A 274 14.29 4.57 -5.36
CA THR A 274 13.79 3.70 -6.43
C THR A 274 12.30 3.42 -6.23
N PHE A 275 11.58 3.21 -7.32
CA PHE A 275 10.20 2.76 -7.30
C PHE A 275 10.08 1.36 -6.74
N ARG A 276 9.10 1.18 -5.87
CA ARG A 276 8.62 -0.11 -5.36
C ARG A 276 7.28 -0.47 -5.99
N SER A 277 6.88 -1.74 -5.89
CA SER A 277 5.56 -2.17 -6.38
C SER A 277 4.42 -1.38 -5.72
N SER A 278 4.53 -1.11 -4.41
CA SER A 278 3.55 -0.27 -3.69
C SER A 278 3.53 1.19 -4.14
N ASP A 279 4.62 1.73 -4.69
CA ASP A 279 4.67 3.11 -5.19
C ASP A 279 3.90 3.23 -6.51
N ILE A 280 4.05 2.21 -7.38
CA ILE A 280 3.26 2.11 -8.61
C ILE A 280 1.78 1.97 -8.26
N GLU A 281 1.42 1.09 -7.32
CA GLU A 281 0.04 0.93 -6.89
C GLU A 281 -0.56 2.23 -6.38
N MET A 282 0.14 2.93 -5.48
CA MET A 282 -0.32 4.21 -4.96
C MET A 282 -0.46 5.29 -6.04
N SER A 283 0.29 5.20 -7.15
CA SER A 283 0.13 6.13 -8.28
C SER A 283 -1.08 5.85 -9.17
N LEU A 284 -1.68 4.65 -9.09
CA LEU A 284 -2.90 4.32 -9.83
C LEU A 284 -4.17 4.93 -9.21
N PHE A 285 -4.07 5.46 -7.99
CA PHE A 285 -5.14 6.12 -7.25
C PHE A 285 -5.13 7.65 -7.39
#